data_AF-A0A8K0WPK5-F1
#
_entry.id   AF-A0A8K0WPK5-F1
#
_cell.length_a   1.000
_cell.length_b   1.000
_cell.length_c   1.000
_cell.angle_alpha   90.00
_cell.angle_beta   90.00
_cell.angle_gamma   90.00
#
_symmetry.space_group_name_H-M   'P 1'
#
loop_
_entity.id
_entity.type
_entity.pdbx_description
1 polymer ?
#
loop_
_entity_poly.entity_id
_entity_poly.type
_entity_poly.pdbx_seq_one_letter_code
_entity_poly.pdbx_strand_id
1 'polypeptide(L)'
;MQSPDREPLVLKRLLQDLWSACTESVPFQGEQFLFVADAIIANPAAVAHIHCAEALGIPVHIMSTNPCRPTTSYRHPNTTILRSNIHFRVNNFRSYFLVDSMGKRGGLGQVIDTFREHTLKLPPLHPSGVLAAMDKRRIPTTHLYSARLLPRALD
;
A
#
# COMPACT_ATOMS: atom_id res chain seq x y z
N MET A 1 -6.99 -20.63 14.35
CA MET A 1 -5.88 -20.09 15.15
C MET A 1 -4.66 -20.03 14.23
N GLN A 2 -4.42 -18.90 13.55
CA GLN A 2 -3.29 -18.73 12.63
C GLN A 2 -2.02 -18.51 13.46
N SER A 3 -1.00 -19.34 13.24
CA SER A 3 0.29 -19.26 13.92
C SER A 3 1.04 -17.98 13.51
N PRO A 4 1.57 -17.19 14.45
CA PRO A 4 2.19 -15.88 14.18
C PRO A 4 3.41 -15.91 13.26
N ASP A 5 4.07 -17.08 13.10
CA ASP A 5 5.29 -17.21 12.28
C ASP A 5 5.06 -17.31 10.76
N ARG A 6 3.81 -17.49 10.31
CA ARG A 6 3.50 -17.65 8.87
C ARG A 6 3.31 -16.34 8.11
N GLU A 7 2.90 -15.29 8.80
CA GLU A 7 2.61 -13.98 8.20
C GLU A 7 3.79 -13.36 7.42
N PRO A 8 5.03 -13.30 7.96
CA PRO A 8 6.13 -12.65 7.24
C PRO A 8 6.60 -13.43 6.00
N LEU A 9 6.50 -14.77 6.01
CA LEU A 9 6.86 -15.61 4.87
C LEU A 9 5.88 -15.45 3.71
N VAL A 10 4.58 -15.39 4.01
CA VAL A 10 3.54 -15.13 3.00
C VAL A 10 3.74 -13.74 2.39
N LEU A 11 4.02 -12.73 3.21
CA LEU A 11 4.28 -11.38 2.71
C LEU A 11 5.49 -11.36 1.79
N LYS A 12 6.61 -11.96 2.19
CA LYS A 12 7.84 -11.99 1.37
C LYS A 12 7.57 -12.61 -0.01
N ARG A 13 6.81 -13.69 -0.07
CA ARG A 13 6.43 -14.33 -1.34
C ARG A 13 5.57 -13.41 -2.20
N LEU A 14 4.56 -12.77 -1.61
CA LEU A 14 3.70 -11.81 -2.33
C LEU A 14 4.50 -10.63 -2.90
N LEU A 15 5.47 -10.10 -2.16
CA LEU A 15 6.35 -9.02 -2.65
C LEU A 15 7.17 -9.48 -3.87
N GLN A 16 7.70 -10.71 -3.83
CA GLN A 16 8.45 -11.30 -4.94
C GLN A 16 7.55 -11.55 -6.15
N ASP A 17 6.38 -12.17 -5.96
CA ASP A 17 5.43 -12.46 -7.04
C ASP A 17 4.96 -11.16 -7.73
N LEU A 18 4.75 -10.07 -6.97
CA LEU A 18 4.40 -8.77 -7.53
C LEU A 18 5.54 -8.13 -8.32
N TRP A 19 6.79 -8.29 -7.88
CA TRP A 19 7.95 -7.82 -8.63
C TRP A 19 8.08 -8.58 -9.95
N SER A 20 8.04 -9.90 -9.88
CA SER A 20 8.05 -10.80 -11.04
C SER A 20 6.95 -10.42 -12.04
N ALA A 21 5.73 -10.16 -11.58
CA ALA A 21 4.63 -9.73 -12.45
C ALA A 21 4.89 -8.41 -13.19
N CYS A 22 5.79 -7.55 -12.70
CA CYS A 22 6.12 -6.27 -13.34
C CYS A 22 7.31 -6.37 -14.32
N THR A 23 8.13 -7.42 -14.22
CA THR A 23 9.45 -7.48 -14.89
C THR A 23 9.76 -8.78 -15.62
N GLU A 24 9.04 -9.87 -15.34
CA GLU A 24 9.32 -11.17 -15.95
C GLU A 24 8.69 -11.32 -17.32
N SER A 25 9.43 -11.97 -18.20
CA SER A 25 8.95 -12.35 -19.53
C SER A 25 7.77 -13.31 -19.41
N VAL A 26 6.71 -13.03 -20.15
CA VAL A 26 5.54 -13.91 -20.23
C VAL A 26 5.61 -14.73 -21.52
N PRO A 27 5.30 -16.04 -21.47
CA PRO A 27 5.16 -16.83 -22.68
C PRO A 27 3.89 -16.38 -23.42
N PHE A 28 4.05 -15.86 -24.63
CA PHE A 28 2.95 -15.48 -25.50
C PHE A 28 3.11 -16.20 -26.83
N GLN A 29 2.13 -17.03 -27.19
CA GLN A 29 2.11 -17.83 -28.43
C GLN A 29 3.37 -18.70 -28.67
N GLY A 30 3.99 -19.21 -27.59
CA GLY A 30 5.17 -20.09 -27.69
C GLY A 30 6.51 -19.36 -27.74
N GLU A 31 6.52 -18.02 -27.73
CA GLU A 31 7.73 -17.20 -27.65
C GLU A 31 7.84 -16.51 -26.28
N GLN A 32 9.08 -16.27 -25.83
CA GLN A 32 9.33 -15.49 -24.62
C GLN A 32 9.26 -14.00 -24.96
N PHE A 33 8.19 -13.33 -24.52
CA PHE A 33 8.05 -11.89 -24.70
C PHE A 33 8.61 -11.14 -23.49
N LEU A 34 9.58 -10.25 -23.71
CA LEU A 34 10.11 -9.37 -22.66
C LEU A 34 9.01 -8.40 -22.24
N PHE A 35 8.50 -8.55 -21.02
CA PHE A 35 7.51 -7.65 -20.45
C PHE A 35 8.16 -6.70 -19.45
N VAL A 36 7.90 -5.42 -19.62
CA VAL A 36 8.21 -4.37 -18.64
C VAL A 36 6.97 -3.52 -18.52
N ALA A 37 6.46 -3.35 -17.30
CA ALA A 37 5.27 -2.54 -17.07
C ALA A 37 5.56 -1.05 -17.31
N ASP A 38 4.70 -0.37 -18.08
CA ASP A 38 4.73 1.10 -18.25
C ASP A 38 3.93 1.85 -17.16
N ALA A 39 3.01 1.15 -16.48
CA ALA A 39 2.20 1.68 -15.39
C ALA A 39 1.70 0.54 -14.48
N ILE A 40 1.46 0.83 -13.21
CA ILE A 40 0.90 -0.13 -12.25
C ILE A 40 -0.47 0.36 -11.78
N ILE A 41 -1.48 -0.51 -11.89
CA ILE A 41 -2.80 -0.29 -11.26
C ILE A 41 -2.97 -1.33 -10.17
N ALA A 42 -3.07 -0.90 -8.92
CA ALA A 42 -3.04 -1.81 -7.78
C ALA A 42 -4.09 -1.49 -6.71
N ASN A 43 -4.51 -2.54 -6.01
CA ASN A 43 -5.25 -2.42 -4.77
C ASN A 43 -4.27 -2.12 -3.62
N PRO A 44 -4.56 -1.18 -2.70
CA PRO A 44 -3.71 -0.89 -1.54
C PRO A 44 -3.27 -2.13 -0.74
N ALA A 45 -4.11 -3.17 -0.69
CA ALA A 45 -3.82 -4.41 0.03
C ALA A 45 -2.59 -5.16 -0.50
N ALA A 46 -2.13 -4.87 -1.71
CA ALA A 46 -0.95 -5.50 -2.28
C ALA A 46 0.37 -5.01 -1.64
N VAL A 47 0.39 -3.82 -1.00
CA VAL A 47 1.52 -3.18 -0.27
C VAL A 47 2.82 -2.93 -1.07
N ALA A 48 3.25 -3.82 -1.98
CA ALA A 48 4.51 -3.75 -2.73
C ALA A 48 4.51 -2.74 -3.90
N HIS A 49 3.33 -2.51 -4.49
CA HIS A 49 3.15 -1.82 -5.76
C HIS A 49 3.79 -0.41 -5.80
N ILE A 50 3.74 0.34 -4.69
CA ILE A 50 4.38 1.67 -4.59
C ILE A 50 5.90 1.55 -4.66
N HIS A 51 6.47 0.48 -4.08
CA HIS A 51 7.91 0.25 -4.08
C HIS A 51 8.38 -0.27 -5.44
N CYS A 52 7.63 -1.16 -6.09
CA CYS A 52 7.92 -1.61 -7.45
C CYS A 52 7.86 -0.43 -8.44
N ALA A 53 6.83 0.42 -8.35
CA ALA A 53 6.70 1.62 -9.17
C ALA A 53 7.86 2.60 -8.97
N GLU A 54 8.30 2.78 -7.72
CA GLU A 54 9.47 3.60 -7.39
C GLU A 54 10.77 3.04 -7.99
N ALA A 55 10.94 1.71 -8.00
CA ALA A 55 12.13 1.07 -8.58
C ALA A 55 12.15 1.13 -10.11
N LEU A 56 10.98 0.97 -10.74
CA LEU A 56 10.85 1.00 -12.20
C LEU A 56 10.73 2.42 -12.77
N GLY A 57 10.44 3.42 -11.93
CA GLY A 57 10.26 4.80 -12.36
C GLY A 57 8.95 5.05 -13.13
N ILE A 58 7.92 4.24 -12.89
CA ILE A 58 6.65 4.26 -13.63
C ILE A 58 5.49 4.78 -12.78
N PRO A 59 4.42 5.34 -13.39
CA PRO A 59 3.25 5.78 -12.66
C PRO A 59 2.50 4.61 -12.00
N VAL A 60 1.95 4.87 -10.81
CA VAL A 60 1.08 3.94 -10.08
C VAL A 60 -0.25 4.59 -9.78
N HIS A 61 -1.33 3.86 -10.00
CA HIS A 61 -2.70 4.26 -9.66
C HIS A 61 -3.29 3.27 -8.67
N ILE A 62 -3.87 3.81 -7.59
CA ILE A 62 -4.45 3.02 -6.53
C ILE A 62 -5.95 2.91 -6.73
N MET A 63 -6.47 1.70 -6.92
CA MET A 63 -7.90 1.46 -7.01
C MET A 63 -8.33 0.67 -5.78
N SER A 64 -9.15 1.28 -4.93
CA SER A 64 -9.58 0.64 -3.68
C SER A 64 -11.09 0.61 -3.53
N THR A 65 -11.59 -0.55 -3.11
CA THR A 65 -12.96 -0.73 -2.62
C THR A 65 -13.13 -0.28 -1.17
N ASN A 66 -12.02 -0.09 -0.45
CA ASN A 66 -12.00 0.37 0.92
C ASN A 66 -11.35 1.75 1.01
N PRO A 67 -11.68 2.54 2.04
CA PRO A 67 -10.98 3.78 2.25
C PRO A 67 -9.54 3.54 2.69
N CYS A 68 -8.60 3.90 1.82
CA CYS A 68 -7.16 3.78 2.03
C CYS A 68 -6.44 5.12 2.10
N ARG A 69 -7.18 6.23 2.00
CA ARG A 69 -6.66 7.61 2.02
C ARG A 69 -7.06 8.32 3.31
N PRO A 70 -6.16 9.13 3.90
CA PRO A 70 -6.55 9.99 5.02
C PRO A 70 -7.69 10.89 4.58
N THR A 71 -8.79 10.85 5.32
CA THR A 71 -9.88 11.82 5.16
C THR A 71 -10.36 12.30 6.51
N THR A 72 -10.83 13.54 6.53
CA THR A 72 -11.53 14.10 7.70
C THR A 72 -12.94 13.56 7.87
N SER A 73 -13.51 12.96 6.81
CA SER A 73 -14.93 12.62 6.70
C SER A 73 -15.33 11.37 7.49
N TYR A 74 -14.46 10.37 7.53
CA TYR A 74 -14.71 9.12 8.26
C TYR A 74 -13.39 8.47 8.70
N ARG A 75 -13.46 7.63 9.73
CA ARG A 75 -12.31 6.98 10.36
C ARG A 75 -11.81 5.78 9.54
N HIS A 76 -10.52 5.44 9.68
CA HIS A 76 -9.96 4.22 9.11
C HIS A 76 -10.73 2.96 9.61
N PRO A 77 -11.17 2.04 8.73
CA PRO A 77 -12.02 0.88 9.07
C PRO A 77 -11.44 -0.01 10.18
N ASN A 78 -10.12 -0.21 10.17
CA ASN A 78 -9.43 -1.05 11.14
C ASN A 78 -9.06 -0.31 12.45
N THR A 79 -9.72 0.82 12.78
CA THR A 79 -9.48 1.54 14.04
C THR A 79 -10.74 1.82 14.83
N THR A 80 -10.73 1.38 16.08
CA THR A 80 -11.72 1.76 17.08
C THR A 80 -11.06 2.69 18.09
N ILE A 81 -11.20 4.00 17.89
CA ILE A 81 -10.71 5.00 18.86
C ILE A 81 -11.77 5.14 19.95
N LEU A 82 -11.47 4.59 21.13
CA LEU A 82 -12.43 4.43 22.23
C LEU A 82 -12.73 5.75 22.96
N ARG A 83 -11.76 6.67 23.06
CA ARG A 83 -11.95 8.07 23.52
C ARG A 83 -10.84 8.96 22.96
N SER A 84 -11.18 10.16 22.47
CA SER A 84 -10.20 11.18 22.08
C SER A 84 -10.71 12.59 22.45
N ASN A 85 -9.93 13.37 23.18
CA ASN A 85 -10.23 14.79 23.48
C ASN A 85 -9.92 15.73 22.29
N ILE A 86 -9.81 15.19 21.08
CA ILE A 86 -9.40 15.88 19.85
C ILE A 86 -10.62 15.97 18.93
N HIS A 87 -10.78 17.11 18.23
CA HIS A 87 -11.85 17.29 17.24
C HIS A 87 -11.96 16.10 16.27
N PHE A 88 -13.19 15.63 16.05
CA PHE A 88 -13.50 14.39 15.32
C PHE A 88 -12.83 14.31 13.94
N ARG A 89 -12.73 15.43 13.20
CA ARG A 89 -12.09 15.53 11.88
C ARG A 89 -10.59 15.22 11.93
N VAL A 90 -9.90 15.77 12.92
CA VAL A 90 -8.46 15.55 13.14
C VAL A 90 -8.22 14.12 13.62
N ASN A 91 -9.13 13.58 14.44
CA ASN A 91 -9.06 12.20 14.89
C ASN A 91 -9.23 11.18 13.73
N ASN A 92 -10.16 11.45 12.82
CA ASN A 92 -10.37 10.65 11.61
C ASN A 92 -9.13 10.66 10.71
N PHE A 93 -8.56 11.83 10.43
CA PHE A 93 -7.35 11.94 9.62
C PHE A 93 -6.16 11.19 10.24
N ARG A 94 -5.92 11.37 11.56
CA ARG A 94 -4.81 10.71 12.26
C ARG A 94 -4.97 9.18 12.36
N SER A 95 -6.20 8.67 12.33
CA SER A 95 -6.43 7.22 12.39
C SER A 95 -5.74 6.44 11.27
N TYR A 96 -5.64 7.03 10.07
CA TYR A 96 -4.97 6.40 8.93
C TYR A 96 -3.45 6.29 9.13
N PHE A 97 -2.82 7.36 9.62
CA PHE A 97 -1.38 7.35 9.92
C PHE A 97 -1.03 6.42 11.10
N LEU A 98 -1.95 6.28 12.06
CA LEU A 98 -1.77 5.34 13.16
C LEU A 98 -1.78 3.89 12.67
N VAL A 99 -2.69 3.50 11.76
CA VAL A 99 -2.70 2.14 11.18
C VAL A 99 -1.45 1.91 10.34
N ASP A 100 -1.06 2.87 9.51
CA ASP A 100 0.15 2.78 8.69
C ASP A 100 1.41 2.59 9.57
N SER A 101 1.49 3.35 10.66
CA SER A 101 2.59 3.24 11.63
C SER A 101 2.57 1.92 12.41
N MET A 102 1.37 1.41 12.76
CA MET A 102 1.22 0.11 13.43
C MET A 102 1.64 -1.04 12.51
N GLY A 103 1.23 -1.02 11.24
CA GLY A 103 1.66 -2.00 10.24
C GLY A 103 3.18 -2.02 10.08
N LYS A 104 3.80 -0.84 10.00
CA LYS A 104 5.27 -0.73 9.92
C LYS A 104 5.99 -1.28 11.16
N ARG A 105 5.50 -0.99 12.36
CA ARG A 105 6.12 -1.43 13.63
C ARG A 105 5.85 -2.91 13.96
N GLY A 106 4.76 -3.49 13.45
CA GLY A 106 4.33 -4.87 13.72
C GLY A 106 5.09 -5.97 12.95
N GLY A 107 6.27 -5.68 12.38
CA GLY A 107 7.11 -6.68 11.69
C GLY A 107 7.03 -6.66 10.16
N LEU A 108 5.97 -6.08 9.57
CA LEU A 108 5.85 -5.92 8.11
C LEU A 108 6.92 -4.96 7.55
N GLY A 109 7.32 -3.95 8.34
CA GLY A 109 8.32 -2.97 7.95
C GLY A 109 9.68 -3.58 7.62
N GLN A 110 10.17 -4.52 8.43
CA GLN A 110 11.46 -5.17 8.19
C GLN A 110 11.46 -6.02 6.91
N VAL A 111 10.35 -6.71 6.62
CA VAL A 111 10.20 -7.51 5.40
C VAL A 111 10.19 -6.60 4.16
N ILE A 112 9.50 -5.45 4.24
CA ILE A 112 9.47 -4.44 3.17
C ILE A 112 10.84 -3.81 2.98
N ASP A 113 11.53 -3.42 4.05
CA ASP A 113 12.86 -2.82 3.97
C ASP A 113 13.87 -3.80 3.37
N THR A 114 13.84 -5.06 3.81
CA THR A 114 14.65 -6.15 3.21
C THR A 114 14.38 -6.28 1.71
N PHE A 115 13.10 -6.27 1.31
CA PHE A 115 12.72 -6.36 -0.09
C PHE A 115 13.21 -5.15 -0.90
N ARG A 116 13.09 -3.94 -0.36
CA ARG A 116 13.58 -2.70 -0.97
C ARG A 116 15.09 -2.72 -1.20
N GLU A 117 15.86 -3.11 -0.19
CA GLU A 117 17.32 -3.11 -0.27
C GLU A 117 17.86 -4.25 -1.14
N HIS A 118 17.39 -5.48 -0.94
CA HIS A 118 17.95 -6.65 -1.61
C HIS A 118 17.42 -6.85 -3.04
N THR A 119 16.13 -6.60 -3.26
CA THR A 119 15.48 -6.86 -4.57
C THR A 119 15.42 -5.58 -5.41
N LEU A 120 14.88 -4.50 -4.85
CA LEU A 120 14.62 -3.27 -5.61
C LEU A 120 15.82 -2.31 -5.67
N LYS A 121 16.87 -2.55 -4.87
CA LYS A 121 18.05 -1.68 -4.71
C LYS A 121 17.67 -0.24 -4.30
N LEU A 122 16.60 -0.10 -3.53
CA LEU A 122 16.11 1.17 -2.98
C LEU A 122 16.51 1.31 -1.51
N PRO A 123 16.65 2.55 -1.00
CA PRO A 123 16.84 2.78 0.42
C PRO A 123 15.61 2.32 1.23
N PRO A 124 15.79 1.98 2.52
CA PRO A 124 14.69 1.54 3.39
C PRO A 124 13.59 2.59 3.47
N LEU A 125 12.37 2.14 3.75
CA LEU A 125 11.21 3.01 3.77
C LEU A 125 11.34 4.07 4.88
N HIS A 126 11.05 5.32 4.54
CA HIS A 126 11.14 6.43 5.51
C HIS A 126 10.25 6.19 6.76
N PRO A 127 10.66 6.59 7.97
CA PRO A 127 9.89 6.42 9.21
C PRO A 127 8.46 6.96 9.18
N SER A 128 8.17 7.90 8.28
CA SER A 128 6.83 8.47 8.08
C SER A 128 5.77 7.48 7.54
N GLY A 129 6.19 6.29 7.09
CA GLY A 129 5.27 5.24 6.63
C GLY A 129 4.92 5.33 5.14
N VAL A 130 4.13 4.35 4.67
CA VAL A 130 3.74 4.21 3.26
C VAL A 130 2.76 5.32 2.88
N LEU A 131 1.86 5.69 3.78
CA LEU A 131 0.82 6.68 3.50
C LEU A 131 1.40 8.08 3.26
N ALA A 132 2.40 8.45 4.04
CA ALA A 132 3.15 9.69 3.83
C ALA A 132 3.93 9.68 2.50
N ALA A 133 4.45 8.51 2.09
CA ALA A 133 5.10 8.37 0.79
C ALA A 133 4.10 8.50 -0.37
N MET A 134 2.89 7.95 -0.23
CA MET A 134 1.81 8.10 -1.21
C MET A 134 1.37 9.56 -1.37
N ASP A 135 1.22 10.27 -0.26
CA ASP A 135 0.82 11.67 -0.24
C ASP A 135 1.90 12.58 -0.86
N LYS A 136 3.16 12.40 -0.44
CA LYS A 136 4.32 13.13 -1.00
C LYS A 136 4.45 12.94 -2.51
N ARG A 137 4.17 11.74 -3.01
CA ARG A 137 4.23 11.39 -4.45
C ARG A 137 2.94 11.70 -5.21
N ARG A 138 1.92 12.24 -4.55
CA ARG A 138 0.61 12.59 -5.14
C ARG A 138 0.02 11.46 -5.98
N ILE A 139 0.13 10.23 -5.47
CA ILE A 139 -0.30 9.04 -6.21
C ILE A 139 -1.81 9.16 -6.51
N PRO A 140 -2.31 8.96 -7.73
CA PRO A 140 -3.75 8.98 -7.97
C PRO A 140 -4.45 7.82 -7.25
N THR A 141 -5.61 8.08 -6.64
CA THR A 141 -6.41 7.07 -5.93
C THR A 141 -7.88 7.16 -6.32
N THR A 142 -8.42 6.06 -6.84
CA THR A 142 -9.84 5.91 -7.16
C THR A 142 -10.52 5.05 -6.10
N HIS A 143 -11.56 5.60 -5.52
CA HIS A 143 -12.44 4.90 -4.59
C HIS A 143 -13.60 4.27 -5.36
N LEU A 144 -13.78 2.95 -5.21
CA LEU A 144 -14.79 2.16 -5.93
C LEU A 144 -16.07 1.91 -5.11
N TYR A 145 -16.25 2.60 -3.98
CA TYR A 145 -17.46 2.49 -3.16
C TYR A 145 -18.51 3.54 -3.56
N SER A 146 -19.79 3.18 -3.39
CA SER A 146 -20.91 4.08 -3.64
C SER A 146 -20.98 5.21 -2.62
N ALA A 147 -21.32 6.42 -3.07
CA ALA A 147 -21.56 7.58 -2.20
C ALA A 147 -22.73 7.38 -1.21
N ARG A 148 -23.58 6.37 -1.45
CA ARG A 148 -24.63 5.96 -0.49
C ARG A 148 -24.10 5.14 0.68
N LEU A 149 -22.96 4.45 0.49
CA LEU A 149 -22.35 3.61 1.51
C LEU A 149 -21.39 4.42 2.40
N LEU A 150 -20.57 5.27 1.76
CA LEU A 150 -19.67 6.18 2.45
C LEU A 150 -19.78 7.58 1.83
N PRO A 151 -19.77 8.65 2.64
CA PRO A 151 -19.72 10.00 2.10
C PRO A 151 -18.43 10.16 1.29
N ARG A 152 -18.51 10.95 0.22
CA ARG A 152 -17.34 11.24 -0.62
C ARG A 152 -16.25 11.83 0.27
N ALA A 153 -15.03 11.32 0.16
CA ALA A 153 -13.87 11.94 0.79
C ALA A 153 -13.81 13.41 0.31
N LEU A 154 -13.80 14.34 1.26
CA LEU A 154 -13.77 15.78 0.99
C LEU A 154 -12.37 16.28 0.60
N ASP A 155 -11.36 15.40 0.68
CA ASP A 155 -9.93 15.69 0.65
C ASP A 155 -9.21 14.77 -0.34
#